data_AF-A0A1I3Z2Z7-F1
#
_entry.id   AF-A0A1I3Z2Z7-F1
#
_cell.length_a   1.000
_cell.length_b   1.000
_cell.length_c   1.000
_cell.angle_alpha   90.00
_cell.angle_beta   90.00
_cell.angle_gamma   90.00
#
_symmetry.space_group_name_H-M   'P 1'
#
loop_
_entity.id
_entity.type
_entity.pdbx_description
1 polymer ?
#
loop_
_entity_poly.entity_id
_entity_poly.type
_entity_poly.pdbx_seq_one_letter_code
_entity_poly.pdbx_strand_id
1 'polypeptide(L)' 'MEGGPTGLDPERTDPMDTMTGGSTRIDLLGGCTAEVEVHDPGDGPPRVIATVDEWPMPPAQARQLAHALLAAADHAVAAT' A
#
# COMPACT_ATOMS: atom_id res chain seq x y z
N MET A 1 -6.76 6.41 -47.86
CA MET A 1 -5.64 6.14 -46.94
C MET A 1 -6.21 6.27 -45.55
N GLU A 2 -6.57 5.13 -44.96
CA GLU A 2 -7.09 5.03 -43.59
C GLU A 2 -5.95 5.27 -42.59
N GLY A 3 -6.10 6.27 -41.73
CA GLY A 3 -5.28 6.47 -40.54
C GLY A 3 -6.04 5.93 -39.33
N GLY A 4 -5.67 4.74 -38.88
CA GLY A 4 -6.16 4.13 -37.63
C GLY A 4 -5.68 4.90 -36.38
N PRO A 5 -6.28 4.63 -35.22
CA PRO A 5 -6.20 5.47 -34.03
C PRO A 5 -4.80 5.45 -33.42
N THR A 6 -4.25 6.63 -33.12
CA THR A 6 -3.12 6.78 -32.22
C THR A 6 -3.54 6.24 -30.86
N GLY A 7 -3.09 5.02 -30.56
CA GLY A 7 -3.17 4.45 -29.23
C GLY A 7 -2.56 5.43 -28.23
N LEU A 8 -3.39 5.93 -27.32
CA LEU A 8 -2.90 6.41 -26.04
C LEU A 8 -2.40 5.15 -25.33
N ASP A 9 -1.09 5.02 -25.31
CA ASP A 9 -0.34 3.93 -24.70
C ASP A 9 -0.77 3.76 -23.23
N PRO A 10 -1.45 2.66 -22.85
CA PRO A 10 -1.83 2.41 -21.46
C PRO A 10 -0.64 2.03 -20.57
N GLU A 11 0.58 1.96 -21.13
CA GLU A 11 1.80 1.54 -20.42
C GLU A 11 2.65 2.70 -19.89
N ARG A 12 2.13 3.95 -19.91
CA ARG A 12 2.76 5.08 -19.20
C ARG A 12 2.05 5.37 -17.87
N THR A 13 1.88 4.34 -17.06
CA THR A 13 1.83 4.57 -15.61
C THR A 13 3.28 4.45 -15.16
N ASP A 14 4.02 5.55 -15.16
CA ASP A 14 5.31 5.60 -14.46
C ASP A 14 5.04 5.24 -12.98
N PRO A 15 5.46 4.06 -12.47
CA PRO A 15 5.12 3.63 -11.11
C PRO A 15 6.00 4.31 -10.05
N MET A 16 6.65 5.43 -10.38
CA MET A 16 7.70 6.09 -9.58
C MET A 16 7.35 7.54 -9.21
N ASP A 17 6.07 7.91 -9.22
CA ASP A 17 5.62 9.22 -8.73
C ASP A 17 4.82 9.08 -7.43
N THR A 18 5.51 8.63 -6.36
CA THR A 18 5.19 8.91 -4.94
C THR A 18 6.28 8.31 -4.04
N MET A 19 7.46 8.93 -4.01
CA MET A 19 8.50 8.63 -3.01
C MET A 19 8.63 9.79 -2.02
N THR A 20 7.57 10.04 -1.26
CA THR A 20 7.59 10.89 -0.07
C THR A 20 6.58 10.30 0.92
N GLY A 21 7.03 9.42 1.83
CA GLY A 21 6.18 8.78 2.85
C GLY A 21 4.95 8.06 2.27
N GLY A 22 5.15 6.93 1.60
CA GLY A 22 4.08 6.24 0.87
C GLY A 22 3.08 5.53 1.79
N SER A 23 1.82 5.95 1.75
CA SER A 23 0.70 5.15 2.25
C SER A 23 0.27 4.14 1.18
N THR A 24 0.02 2.90 1.59
CA THR A 24 -0.47 1.82 0.73
C THR A 24 -1.87 1.43 1.17
N ARG A 25 -2.84 1.52 0.25
CA ARG A 25 -4.20 1.03 0.48
C ARG A 25 -4.27 -0.48 0.21
N ILE A 26 -4.96 -1.20 1.10
CA ILE A 26 -5.15 -2.64 1.05
C ILE A 26 -6.65 -2.94 1.15
N ASP A 27 -7.18 -3.62 0.14
CA ASP A 27 -8.53 -4.15 0.18
C ASP A 27 -8.53 -5.48 0.94
N LEU A 28 -9.16 -5.48 2.11
CA LEU A 28 -9.37 -6.68 2.92
C LEU A 28 -10.59 -7.44 2.41
N LEU A 29 -10.60 -8.76 2.62
CA LEU A 29 -11.74 -9.60 2.28
C LEU A 29 -13.07 -9.02 2.80
N GLY A 30 -14.16 -9.14 2.04
CA GLY A 30 -15.47 -8.68 2.50
C GLY A 30 -15.68 -7.15 2.45
N GLY A 31 -14.80 -6.42 1.77
CA GLY A 31 -15.02 -5.01 1.44
C GLY A 31 -14.49 -4.01 2.46
N CYS A 32 -13.83 -4.46 3.53
CA CYS A 32 -13.10 -3.58 4.44
C CYS A 32 -11.82 -3.07 3.77
N THR A 33 -11.40 -1.86 4.11
CA THR A 33 -10.17 -1.26 3.60
C THR A 33 -9.26 -0.83 4.72
N ALA A 34 -7.96 -1.04 4.50
CA ALA A 34 -6.91 -0.59 5.39
C ALA A 34 -5.93 0.30 4.64
N GLU A 35 -5.51 1.39 5.24
CA GLU A 35 -4.40 2.23 4.77
C GLU A 35 -3.20 1.97 5.67
N VAL A 36 -2.08 1.55 5.08
CA VAL A 36 -0.84 1.23 5.79
C VAL A 36 0.21 2.26 5.44
N GLU A 37 0.74 2.93 6.45
CA GLU A 37 1.78 3.96 6.31
C GLU A 37 3.06 3.48 6.96
N VAL A 38 4.18 3.61 6.24
CA VAL A 38 5.52 3.42 6.80
C VAL A 38 6.13 4.79 7.03
N HIS A 39 6.33 5.14 8.30
CA HIS A 39 6.96 6.37 8.72
C HIS A 39 8.40 6.10 9.14
N ASP A 40 9.35 6.60 8.37
CA ASP A 40 10.76 6.64 8.73
C ASP A 40 11.11 8.03 9.29
N PRO A 41 11.30 8.17 10.62
CA PRO A 41 11.62 9.45 11.23
C PRO A 41 13.08 9.90 10.98
N GLY A 42 13.91 9.09 10.32
CA GLY A 42 15.33 9.36 10.03
C GLY A 42 16.26 9.21 11.25
N ASP A 43 15.81 9.59 12.45
CA ASP A 43 16.49 9.34 13.73
C ASP A 43 15.59 8.48 14.63
N GLY A 44 15.63 7.17 14.42
CA GLY A 44 14.85 6.18 15.16
C GLY A 44 14.39 5.00 14.30
N PRO A 45 13.80 3.95 14.91
CA PRO A 45 13.28 2.82 14.15
C PRO A 45 12.07 3.25 13.31
N PRO A 46 11.87 2.65 12.12
CA PRO A 46 10.70 2.89 11.30
C PRO A 46 9.43 2.47 12.05
N ARG A 47 8.32 3.17 11.77
CA ARG A 47 7.01 2.91 12.36
C ARG A 47 6.04 2.50 11.25
N VAL A 48 5.28 1.46 11.49
CA VAL A 48 4.18 1.05 10.60
C VAL A 48 2.86 1.35 11.29
N ILE A 49 2.01 2.13 10.63
CA ILE A 49 0.68 2.51 11.13
C ILE A 49 -0.36 1.98 10.15
N ALA A 50 -1.40 1.31 10.67
CA ALA A 50 -2.56 0.91 9.87
C ALA A 50 -3.82 1.60 10.37
N THR A 51 -4.54 2.24 9.46
CA THR A 51 -5.88 2.78 9.67
C THR A 51 -6.87 1.87 8.96
N VAL A 52 -7.93 1.46 9.65
CA VAL A 52 -8.97 0.58 9.10
C VAL A 52 -10.31 1.30 9.14
N ASP A 53 -11.14 1.07 8.13
CA ASP A 53 -12.48 1.67 8.04
C ASP A 53 -13.50 1.02 9.00
N GLU A 54 -13.27 -0.23 9.40
CA GLU A 54 -14.17 -0.97 10.28
C GLU A 54 -13.43 -1.74 11.39
N TRP A 55 -13.91 -1.57 12.63
CA TRP A 55 -13.45 -2.33 13.80
C TRP A 55 -14.60 -2.55 14.79
N PRO A 56 -14.81 -3.77 15.34
CA PRO A 56 -14.01 -4.99 15.15
C PRO A 56 -14.24 -5.63 13.77
N MET A 57 -13.18 -6.19 13.19
CA MET A 57 -13.25 -6.87 11.89
C MET A 57 -13.29 -8.40 12.01
N PRO A 58 -13.96 -9.11 11.08
CA PRO A 58 -13.89 -10.56 10.92
C PRO A 58 -12.46 -11.16 11.00
N PRO A 59 -12.29 -12.36 11.60
CA PRO A 59 -10.97 -12.96 11.79
C PRO A 59 -10.12 -13.15 10.53
N ALA A 60 -10.77 -13.38 9.38
CA ALA A 60 -10.07 -13.52 8.11
C ALA A 60 -9.41 -12.21 7.66
N GLN A 61 -10.10 -11.08 7.85
CA GLN A 61 -9.61 -9.75 7.53
C GLN A 61 -8.49 -9.34 8.49
N ALA A 62 -8.67 -9.61 9.80
CA ALA A 62 -7.64 -9.35 10.80
C ALA A 62 -6.34 -10.10 10.48
N ARG A 63 -6.42 -11.36 10.02
CA ARG A 63 -5.24 -12.13 9.60
C ARG A 63 -4.59 -11.55 8.34
N GLN A 64 -5.39 -11.15 7.35
CA GLN A 64 -4.87 -10.52 6.14
C GLN A 64 -4.15 -9.20 6.48
N LEU A 65 -4.75 -8.36 7.32
CA LEU A 65 -4.14 -7.12 7.81
C LEU A 65 -2.83 -7.40 8.56
N ALA A 66 -2.81 -8.41 9.45
CA ALA A 66 -1.60 -8.77 10.19
C ALA A 66 -0.45 -9.21 9.26
N HIS A 67 -0.74 -9.98 8.20
CA HIS A 67 0.28 -10.35 7.20
C HIS A 67 0.80 -9.14 6.44
N ALA A 68 -0.09 -8.22 6.05
CA ALA A 68 0.31 -7.01 5.37
C ALA A 68 1.21 -6.12 6.25
N LEU A 69 0.84 -5.96 7.52
CA LEU A 69 1.64 -5.21 8.50
C LEU A 69 3.01 -5.83 8.71
N LEU A 70 3.10 -7.16 8.80
CA LEU A 70 4.38 -7.85 8.93
C LEU A 70 5.26 -7.63 7.69
N ALA A 71 4.71 -7.78 6.49
CA ALA A 71 5.45 -7.54 5.25
C ALA A 71 5.94 -6.08 5.13
N ALA A 72 5.10 -5.12 5.52
CA ALA A 72 5.47 -3.71 5.53
C ALA A 72 6.60 -3.42 6.54
N ALA A 73 6.53 -4.04 7.73
CA ALA A 73 7.58 -3.90 8.74
C ALA A 73 8.91 -4.52 8.27
N ASP A 74 8.89 -5.72 7.68
CA ASP A 74 10.08 -6.37 7.15
C ASP A 74 10.73 -5.52 6.03
N HIS A 75 9.92 -4.97 5.13
CA HIS A 75 10.42 -4.08 4.08
C HIS A 75 11.02 -2.79 4.64
N ALA A 76 10.36 -2.18 5.63
CA ALA A 76 10.83 -0.96 6.28
C ALA A 76 12.18 -1.16 6.98
N VAL A 77 12.37 -2.29 7.67
CA VAL A 77 13.65 -2.63 8.32
C VAL A 77 14.74 -2.96 7.30
N ALA A 78 14.40 -3.61 6.18
CA ALA A 78 15.39 -3.91 5.14
C ALA A 78 15.89 -2.67 4.38
N ALA A 79 15.16 -1.55 4.44
CA ALA A 79 15.49 -0.31 3.76
C ALA A 79 16.37 0.65 4.59
N THR A 80 16.58 0.38 5.89
CA THR A 80 17.44 1.14 6.81
C THR A 80 18.85 0.56 6.91
#